data_AF-A0A7W0TYP5-F1
#
_entry.id   AF-A0A7W0TYP5-F1
#
_cell.length_a   1.000
_cell.length_b   1.000
_cell.length_c   1.000
_cell.angle_alpha   90.00
_cell.angle_beta   90.00
_cell.angle_gamma   90.00
#
_symmetry.space_group_name_H-M   'P 1'
#
loop_
_entity.id
_entity.type
_entity.pdbx_description
1 polymer ?
#
loop_
_entity_poly.entity_id
_entity_poly.type
_entity_poly.pdbx_seq_one_letter_code
_entity_poly.pdbx_strand_id
1 'polypeptide(L)'
;MRALAVPAAPNAVLHPWLTAELAVILADLPPPPSAADPGRRAAAWEWRERPLWDLDTLPPVRALLVWDNLIGHQTPELLTWLVERGVWPIFTPLGGSWLNLAESVQRILVRRALAGQHPRTAEKVMEWLRAAVAGWNADPTPFAWGGKRAARRQRARERRHALGGSAGYTRRPLPRARHPRYRLPLPNGDAHVI
;
A
#
# COMPACT_ATOMS: atom_id res chain seq x y z
N MET A 1 -2.59 -4.16 17.19
CA MET A 1 -3.62 -3.71 16.24
C MET A 1 -4.88 -3.31 17.02
N ARG A 2 -5.62 -2.32 16.51
CA ARG A 2 -6.93 -1.90 17.04
C ARG A 2 -8.02 -2.63 16.26
N ALA A 3 -9.00 -3.22 16.95
CA ALA A 3 -10.12 -3.92 16.33
C ALA A 3 -11.32 -3.94 17.29
N LEU A 4 -12.53 -3.87 16.73
CA LEU A 4 -13.78 -3.95 17.48
C LEU A 4 -14.63 -5.10 16.93
N ALA A 5 -15.08 -6.00 17.81
CA ALA A 5 -16.01 -7.06 17.42
C ALA A 5 -17.43 -6.49 17.40
N VAL A 6 -18.07 -6.57 16.22
CA VAL A 6 -19.42 -6.06 15.95
C VAL A 6 -20.25 -7.14 15.25
N PRO A 7 -21.58 -7.18 15.44
CA PRO A 7 -22.44 -8.17 14.80
C PRO A 7 -22.53 -7.97 13.27
N ALA A 8 -22.36 -6.74 12.81
CA ALA A 8 -22.24 -6.39 11.40
C ALA A 8 -21.35 -5.14 11.25
N ALA A 9 -20.69 -5.01 10.10
CA ALA A 9 -19.78 -3.90 9.80
C ALA A 9 -20.18 -3.12 8.53
N PRO A 10 -21.41 -2.57 8.44
CA PRO A 10 -21.75 -1.65 7.36
C PRO A 10 -20.95 -0.35 7.51
N ASN A 11 -20.93 0.50 6.48
CA ASN A 11 -20.25 1.80 6.53
C ASN A 11 -20.74 2.68 7.70
N ALA A 12 -22.03 2.58 8.08
CA ALA A 12 -22.60 3.26 9.24
C ALA A 12 -21.96 2.86 10.58
N VAL A 13 -21.30 1.70 10.65
CA VAL A 13 -20.51 1.25 11.82
C VAL A 13 -19.03 1.49 11.58
N LEU A 14 -18.53 1.16 10.38
CA LEU A 14 -17.12 1.23 10.03
C LEU A 14 -16.58 2.67 10.04
N HIS A 15 -17.29 3.63 9.44
CA HIS A 15 -16.79 5.00 9.30
C HIS A 15 -16.67 5.69 10.67
N PRO A 16 -17.70 5.69 11.55
CA PRO A 16 -17.56 6.31 12.87
C PRO A 16 -16.49 5.63 13.73
N TRP A 17 -16.38 4.30 13.67
CA TRP A 17 -15.33 3.59 14.39
C TRP A 17 -13.94 4.00 13.89
N LEU A 18 -13.73 4.03 12.57
CA LEU A 18 -12.44 4.40 12.02
C LEU A 18 -12.05 5.84 12.35
N THR A 19 -12.97 6.79 12.19
CA THR A 19 -12.66 8.20 12.50
C THR A 19 -12.34 8.38 13.98
N ALA A 20 -13.02 7.66 14.88
CA ALA A 20 -12.68 7.65 16.30
C ALA A 20 -11.28 7.07 16.56
N GLU A 21 -10.93 5.93 15.97
CA GLU A 21 -9.60 5.33 16.14
C GLU A 21 -8.49 6.22 15.56
N LEU A 22 -8.72 6.81 14.38
CA LEU A 22 -7.79 7.76 13.76
C LEU A 22 -7.62 9.00 14.61
N ALA A 23 -8.68 9.54 15.21
CA ALA A 23 -8.57 10.69 16.11
C ALA A 23 -7.66 10.38 17.31
N VAL A 24 -7.79 9.19 17.92
CA VAL A 24 -6.89 8.75 19.00
C VAL A 24 -5.46 8.62 18.49
N ILE A 25 -5.23 7.95 17.36
CA ILE A 25 -3.89 7.80 16.77
C ILE A 25 -3.26 9.16 16.51
N LEU A 26 -4.01 10.10 15.92
CA LEU A 26 -3.53 11.45 15.62
C LEU A 26 -3.22 12.26 16.87
N ALA A 27 -3.94 12.05 17.97
CA ALA A 27 -3.65 12.71 19.24
C ALA A 27 -2.31 12.23 19.86
N ASP A 28 -1.94 10.98 19.61
CA ASP A 28 -0.69 10.38 20.09
C ASP A 28 0.53 10.71 19.19
N LEU A 29 0.33 11.31 18.01
CA LEU A 29 1.42 11.69 17.11
C LEU A 29 2.16 12.93 17.62
N PRO A 30 3.46 13.09 17.27
CA PRO A 30 4.17 14.33 17.52
C PRO A 30 3.48 15.53 16.83
N PRO A 31 3.84 16.77 17.23
CA PRO A 31 3.33 17.98 16.59
C PRO A 31 3.40 17.91 15.06
N PRO A 32 2.47 18.57 14.35
CA PRO A 32 2.42 18.48 12.90
C PRO A 32 3.75 18.83 12.25
N PRO A 33 4.21 18.01 11.29
CA PRO A 33 5.44 18.32 10.56
C PRO A 33 5.25 19.58 9.73
N SER A 34 6.36 20.21 9.34
CA SER A 34 6.30 21.38 8.46
C SER A 34 5.75 20.97 7.10
N ALA A 35 4.90 21.81 6.51
CA ALA A 35 4.45 21.64 5.13
C ALA A 35 5.61 21.69 4.11
N ALA A 36 6.77 22.23 4.49
CA ALA A 36 7.96 22.30 3.65
C ALA A 36 8.70 20.95 3.53
N ASP A 37 8.45 20.01 4.46
CA ASP A 37 9.14 18.72 4.43
C ASP A 37 8.66 17.85 3.25
N PRO A 38 9.55 17.05 2.64
CA PRO A 38 9.18 16.17 1.53
C PRO A 38 8.01 15.25 1.86
N GLY A 39 7.02 15.19 0.95
CA GLY A 39 5.84 14.34 1.13
C GLY A 39 4.87 14.81 2.21
N ARG A 40 4.96 16.06 2.70
CA ARG A 40 3.98 16.61 3.66
C ARG A 40 2.89 17.44 3.02
N ARG A 41 3.04 17.86 1.77
CA ARG A 41 1.97 18.56 1.03
C ARG A 41 0.96 17.56 0.49
N ALA A 42 -0.33 17.90 0.57
CA ALA A 42 -1.40 17.11 -0.05
C ALA A 42 -1.16 16.87 -1.55
N ALA A 43 -0.67 17.90 -2.26
CA ALA A 43 -0.30 17.81 -3.67
C ALA A 43 0.74 16.72 -4.01
N ALA A 44 1.57 16.29 -3.06
CA ALA A 44 2.53 15.20 -3.27
C ALA A 44 1.87 13.82 -3.36
N TRP A 45 0.62 13.71 -2.90
CA TRP A 45 -0.13 12.45 -2.81
C TRP A 45 -1.42 12.44 -3.62
N GLU A 46 -1.80 13.59 -4.18
CA GLU A 46 -2.96 13.67 -5.06
C GLU A 46 -2.64 12.98 -6.39
N TRP A 47 -3.44 11.97 -6.71
CA TRP A 47 -3.29 11.16 -7.91
C TRP A 47 -4.37 11.46 -8.94
N ARG A 48 -5.44 12.16 -8.56
CA ARG A 48 -6.54 12.53 -9.45
C ARG A 48 -6.11 13.70 -10.32
N GLU A 49 -6.47 13.64 -11.60
CA GLU A 49 -6.25 14.74 -12.55
C GLU A 49 -6.93 16.04 -12.10
N ARG A 50 -8.09 15.91 -11.45
CA ARG A 50 -8.85 17.00 -10.86
C ARG A 50 -8.97 16.77 -9.36
N PRO A 51 -8.23 17.53 -8.54
CA PRO A 51 -8.36 17.46 -7.09
C PRO A 51 -9.79 17.75 -6.65
N LEU A 52 -10.26 17.06 -5.61
CA LEU A 52 -11.58 17.35 -5.02
C LEU A 52 -11.55 18.52 -4.05
N TRP A 53 -10.36 18.88 -3.56
CA TRP A 53 -10.15 19.92 -2.56
C TRP A 53 -9.09 20.90 -3.05
N ASP A 54 -9.12 22.11 -2.48
CA ASP A 54 -8.02 23.05 -2.60
C ASP A 54 -6.84 22.55 -1.75
N LEU A 55 -5.86 21.93 -2.42
CA LEU A 55 -4.76 21.21 -1.78
C LEU A 55 -3.83 22.12 -0.98
N ASP A 56 -3.78 23.41 -1.30
CA ASP A 56 -2.92 24.39 -0.62
C ASP A 56 -3.51 24.86 0.72
N THR A 57 -4.82 24.66 0.93
CA THR A 57 -5.53 25.00 2.17
C THR A 57 -5.50 23.87 3.20
N LEU A 58 -5.17 22.65 2.78
CA LEU A 58 -5.17 21.48 3.64
C LEU A 58 -3.97 21.46 4.59
N PRO A 59 -4.13 20.89 5.80
CA PRO A 59 -3.01 20.73 6.72
C PRO A 59 -1.94 19.79 6.16
N PRO A 60 -0.71 19.84 6.68
CA PRO A 60 0.34 18.90 6.31
C PRO A 60 -0.12 17.44 6.51
N VAL A 61 0.18 16.58 5.53
CA VAL A 61 -0.07 15.14 5.59
C VAL A 61 0.78 14.53 6.70
N ARG A 62 0.11 14.01 7.72
CA ARG A 62 0.75 13.40 8.90
C ARG A 62 0.64 11.88 8.90
N ALA A 63 -0.41 11.34 8.27
CA ALA A 63 -0.64 9.91 8.17
C ALA A 63 -1.15 9.55 6.76
N LEU A 64 -0.79 8.34 6.31
CA LEU A 64 -1.32 7.75 5.10
C LEU A 64 -2.24 6.61 5.48
N LEU A 65 -3.45 6.62 4.92
CA LEU A 65 -4.43 5.56 5.13
C LEU A 65 -4.49 4.70 3.87
N VAL A 66 -3.86 3.53 3.92
CA VAL A 66 -3.94 2.55 2.82
C VAL A 66 -5.27 1.80 2.93
N TRP A 67 -6.13 1.94 1.94
CA TRP A 67 -7.50 1.39 1.92
C TRP A 67 -7.78 0.66 0.61
N ASP A 68 -8.60 -0.39 0.62
CA ASP A 68 -9.22 -0.88 -0.62
C ASP A 68 -10.14 0.17 -1.29
N ASN A 69 -10.39 -0.01 -2.58
CA ASN A 69 -11.10 0.96 -3.41
C ASN A 69 -12.61 0.71 -3.52
N LEU A 70 -13.22 -0.02 -2.59
CA LEU A 70 -14.67 -0.22 -2.57
C LEU A 70 -15.40 1.12 -2.55
N ILE A 71 -16.44 1.27 -3.36
CA ILE A 71 -17.21 2.53 -3.52
C ILE A 71 -17.67 3.07 -2.16
N GLY A 72 -18.10 2.16 -1.27
CA GLY A 72 -18.56 2.51 0.07
C GLY A 72 -17.52 3.21 0.95
N HIS A 73 -16.23 3.10 0.65
CA HIS A 73 -15.14 3.71 1.42
C HIS A 73 -14.75 5.11 0.92
N GLN A 74 -15.33 5.54 -0.20
CA GLN A 74 -15.00 6.81 -0.85
C GLN A 74 -16.12 7.84 -0.68
N THR A 75 -16.83 7.83 0.47
CA THR A 75 -17.91 8.80 0.70
C THR A 75 -17.33 10.20 0.90
N PRO A 76 -17.95 11.27 0.34
CA PRO A 76 -17.44 12.63 0.48
C PRO A 76 -17.21 13.05 1.93
N GLU A 77 -18.09 12.64 2.84
CA GLU A 77 -18.03 12.98 4.26
C GLU A 77 -16.78 12.39 4.93
N LEU A 78 -16.51 11.10 4.67
CA LEU A 78 -15.34 10.43 5.23
C LEU A 78 -14.05 11.00 4.65
N LEU A 79 -13.99 11.15 3.33
CA LEU A 79 -12.80 11.66 2.64
C LEU A 79 -12.46 13.09 3.10
N THR A 80 -13.47 13.94 3.25
CA THR A 80 -13.30 15.31 3.76
C THR A 80 -12.79 15.29 5.20
N TRP A 81 -13.40 14.49 6.07
CA TRP A 81 -12.96 14.35 7.46
C TRP A 81 -11.48 13.93 7.57
N LEU A 82 -11.03 13.00 6.71
CA LEU A 82 -9.65 12.51 6.66
C LEU A 82 -8.67 13.62 6.28
N VAL A 83 -8.90 14.30 5.15
CA VAL A 83 -7.94 15.27 4.62
C VAL A 83 -7.85 16.54 5.47
N GLU A 84 -8.96 16.98 6.05
CA GLU A 84 -8.99 18.10 7.03
C GLU A 84 -8.16 17.82 8.29
N ARG A 85 -7.80 16.56 8.53
CA ARG A 85 -6.99 16.13 9.69
C ARG A 85 -5.59 15.67 9.28
N GLY A 86 -5.20 15.92 8.03
CA GLY A 86 -3.89 15.53 7.51
C GLY A 86 -3.73 14.01 7.35
N VAL A 87 -4.84 13.27 7.23
CA VAL A 87 -4.84 11.85 6.87
C VAL A 87 -5.12 11.74 5.38
N TRP A 88 -4.15 11.27 4.61
CA TRP A 88 -4.32 11.12 3.17
C TRP A 88 -4.71 9.68 2.79
N PRO A 89 -5.88 9.43 2.21
CA PRO A 89 -6.26 8.10 1.76
C PRO A 89 -5.52 7.70 0.48
N ILE A 90 -4.96 6.48 0.47
CA ILE A 90 -4.34 5.85 -0.69
C ILE A 90 -5.10 4.56 -0.98
N PHE A 91 -5.73 4.51 -2.15
CA PHE A 91 -6.54 3.37 -2.56
C PHE A 91 -5.70 2.31 -3.26
N THR A 92 -5.98 1.03 -2.99
CA THR A 92 -5.37 -0.06 -3.76
C THR A 92 -5.85 -0.01 -5.21
N PRO A 93 -4.96 -0.22 -6.20
CA PRO A 93 -5.36 -0.20 -7.60
C PRO A 93 -6.31 -1.35 -7.92
N LEU A 94 -7.11 -1.20 -8.98
CA LEU A 94 -7.96 -2.27 -9.48
C LEU A 94 -7.13 -3.52 -9.80
N GLY A 95 -7.57 -4.69 -9.30
CA GLY A 95 -6.81 -5.95 -9.40
C GLY A 95 -5.58 -6.03 -8.48
N GLY A 96 -5.37 -5.04 -7.62
CA GLY A 96 -4.25 -4.91 -6.69
C GLY A 96 -4.50 -5.44 -5.28
N SER A 97 -5.49 -6.30 -5.05
CA SER A 97 -5.84 -6.81 -3.70
C SER A 97 -4.67 -7.45 -2.96
N TRP A 98 -3.69 -8.00 -3.69
CA TRP A 98 -2.45 -8.53 -3.12
C TRP A 98 -1.58 -7.49 -2.39
N LEU A 99 -1.81 -6.19 -2.62
CA LEU A 99 -1.19 -5.08 -1.89
C LEU A 99 -1.90 -4.78 -0.56
N ASN A 100 -3.14 -5.25 -0.38
CA ASN A 100 -3.91 -5.04 0.83
C ASN A 100 -3.46 -6.02 1.93
N LEU A 101 -2.52 -5.59 2.79
CA LEU A 101 -2.08 -6.42 3.91
C LEU A 101 -3.16 -6.61 4.97
N ALA A 102 -4.19 -5.75 5.04
CA ALA A 102 -5.29 -5.90 5.99
C ALA A 102 -6.04 -7.22 5.75
N GLU A 103 -6.30 -7.58 4.49
CA GLU A 103 -6.90 -8.88 4.12
C GLU A 103 -6.03 -10.06 4.58
N SER A 104 -4.70 -9.92 4.49
CA SER A 104 -3.78 -10.96 4.96
C SER A 104 -3.82 -11.12 6.48
N VAL A 105 -3.88 -10.03 7.23
CA VAL A 105 -4.07 -10.03 8.69
C VAL A 105 -5.41 -10.69 9.05
N GLN A 106 -6.50 -10.23 8.42
CA GLN A 106 -7.85 -10.76 8.64
C GLN A 106 -7.91 -12.26 8.41
N ARG A 107 -7.36 -12.76 7.28
CA ARG A 107 -7.32 -14.19 6.98
C ARG A 107 -6.57 -15.01 8.04
N ILE A 108 -5.48 -14.47 8.60
CA ILE A 108 -4.77 -15.15 9.69
C ILE A 108 -5.61 -15.18 10.95
N LEU A 109 -6.19 -14.05 11.35
CA LEU A 109 -7.01 -13.95 12.56
C LEU A 109 -8.24 -14.85 12.48
N VAL A 110 -8.98 -14.81 11.36
CA VAL A 110 -10.15 -15.65 11.12
C VAL A 110 -9.76 -17.12 11.20
N ARG A 111 -8.63 -17.52 10.60
CA ARG A 111 -8.15 -18.90 10.67
C ARG A 111 -7.76 -19.28 12.11
N ARG A 112 -7.06 -18.42 12.85
CA ARG A 112 -6.69 -18.68 14.26
C ARG A 112 -7.92 -18.80 15.16
N ALA A 113 -8.94 -17.98 14.91
CA ALA A 113 -10.17 -17.98 15.69
C ALA A 113 -11.09 -19.17 15.37
N LEU A 114 -11.24 -19.52 14.10
CA LEU A 114 -12.35 -20.37 13.64
C LEU A 114 -11.93 -21.72 13.05
N ALA A 115 -10.65 -21.97 12.78
CA ALA A 115 -10.23 -23.23 12.16
C ALA A 115 -10.56 -24.44 13.05
N GLY A 116 -11.31 -25.40 12.50
CA GLY A 116 -11.76 -26.59 13.22
C GLY A 116 -12.89 -26.35 14.22
N GLN A 117 -13.42 -25.14 14.29
CA GLN A 117 -14.49 -24.76 15.21
C GLN A 117 -15.84 -24.61 14.49
N HIS A 118 -16.93 -24.81 15.23
CA HIS A 118 -18.30 -24.72 14.71
C HIS A 118 -19.19 -23.88 15.63
N PRO A 119 -18.97 -22.54 15.70
CA PRO A 119 -19.75 -21.67 16.58
C PRO A 119 -21.20 -21.62 16.12
N ARG A 120 -22.13 -21.67 17.08
CA ARG A 120 -23.58 -21.68 16.80
C ARG A 120 -24.24 -20.30 16.90
N THR A 121 -23.49 -19.29 17.35
CA THR A 121 -23.99 -17.93 17.54
C THR A 121 -22.96 -16.89 17.08
N ALA A 122 -23.45 -15.70 16.71
CA ALA A 122 -22.59 -14.58 16.30
C ALA A 122 -21.74 -14.07 17.47
N GLU A 123 -22.28 -14.11 18.69
CA GLU A 123 -21.59 -13.75 19.92
C GLU A 123 -20.34 -14.62 20.12
N LYS A 124 -20.45 -15.93 19.85
CA LYS A 124 -19.31 -16.84 19.98
C LYS A 124 -18.23 -16.57 18.93
N VAL A 125 -18.63 -16.25 17.70
CA VAL A 125 -17.71 -15.81 16.65
C VAL A 125 -16.97 -14.54 17.08
N MET A 126 -17.71 -13.54 17.60
CA MET A 126 -17.15 -12.28 18.07
C MET A 126 -16.20 -12.47 19.25
N GLU A 127 -16.54 -13.32 20.22
CA GLU A 127 -15.69 -13.69 21.35
C GLU A 127 -14.35 -14.27 20.87
N TRP A 128 -14.40 -15.24 19.95
CA TRP A 128 -13.20 -15.90 19.44
C TRP A 128 -12.33 -14.98 18.57
N LEU A 129 -12.94 -14.12 17.75
CA LEU A 129 -12.19 -13.11 17.00
C LEU A 129 -11.50 -12.11 17.94
N ARG A 130 -12.18 -11.69 19.01
CA ARG A 130 -11.60 -10.81 20.04
C ARG A 130 -10.41 -11.48 20.74
N ALA A 131 -10.55 -12.76 21.10
CA ALA A 131 -9.47 -13.54 21.68
C ALA A 131 -8.28 -13.70 20.71
N ALA A 132 -8.53 -13.95 19.42
CA ALA A 132 -7.48 -14.03 18.41
C ALA A 132 -6.74 -12.70 18.20
N VAL A 133 -7.46 -11.56 18.24
CA VAL A 133 -6.85 -10.22 18.20
C VAL A 133 -6.00 -9.98 19.46
N ALA A 134 -6.52 -10.32 20.64
CA ALA A 134 -5.78 -10.18 21.90
C ALA A 134 -4.48 -11.02 21.87
N GLY A 135 -4.57 -12.27 21.44
CA GLY A 135 -3.41 -13.14 21.27
C GLY A 135 -2.40 -12.62 20.23
N TRP A 136 -2.87 -12.04 19.12
CA TRP A 136 -1.98 -11.37 18.18
C TRP A 136 -1.30 -10.14 18.79
N ASN A 137 -2.01 -9.34 19.58
CA ASN A 137 -1.44 -8.14 20.19
C ASN A 137 -0.40 -8.44 21.28
N ALA A 138 -0.51 -9.59 21.94
CA ALA A 138 0.47 -10.05 22.93
C ALA A 138 1.82 -10.44 22.29
N ASP A 139 1.80 -11.02 21.09
CA ASP A 139 3.00 -11.34 20.31
C ASP A 139 2.77 -11.00 18.82
N PRO A 140 2.86 -9.71 18.44
CA PRO A 140 2.57 -9.30 17.09
C PRO A 140 3.58 -9.89 16.12
N THR A 141 3.10 -10.34 14.96
CA THR A 141 3.95 -10.83 13.87
C THR A 141 3.90 -9.86 12.69
N PRO A 142 4.75 -8.82 12.64
CA PRO A 142 4.67 -7.79 11.60
C PRO A 142 4.88 -8.37 10.21
N PHE A 143 4.15 -7.85 9.23
CA PHE A 143 4.36 -8.17 7.83
C PHE A 143 5.54 -7.37 7.28
N ALA A 144 6.53 -8.07 6.71
CA ALA A 144 7.63 -7.43 6.00
C ALA A 144 7.40 -7.53 4.48
N TRP A 145 7.38 -6.38 3.81
CA TRP A 145 7.46 -6.32 2.36
C TRP A 145 8.79 -6.89 1.86
N GLY A 146 8.80 -7.52 0.69
CA GLY A 146 10.06 -8.02 0.10
C GLY A 146 10.67 -9.25 0.81
N GLY A 147 9.90 -10.00 1.60
CA GLY A 147 10.41 -11.17 2.33
C GLY A 147 10.94 -12.33 1.47
N LYS A 148 11.26 -13.47 2.12
CA LYS A 148 11.94 -14.64 1.51
C LYS A 148 11.38 -15.07 0.14
N ARG A 149 10.07 -14.96 -0.10
CA ARG A 149 9.43 -15.28 -1.39
C ARG A 149 9.81 -14.29 -2.50
N ALA A 150 9.88 -12.99 -2.21
CA ALA A 150 10.34 -11.98 -3.15
C ALA A 150 11.81 -12.19 -3.49
N ALA A 151 12.66 -12.39 -2.48
CA ALA A 151 14.07 -12.73 -2.67
C ALA A 151 14.26 -14.02 -3.51
N ARG A 152 13.44 -15.05 -3.29
CA ARG A 152 13.46 -16.26 -4.12
C ARG A 152 13.08 -15.98 -5.58
N ARG A 153 12.06 -15.14 -5.82
CA ARG A 153 11.65 -14.73 -7.18
C ARG A 153 12.74 -13.92 -7.86
N GLN A 154 13.39 -13.03 -7.13
CA GLN A 154 14.52 -12.24 -7.60
C GLN A 154 15.68 -13.14 -8.01
N ARG A 155 16.13 -14.04 -7.12
CA ARG A 155 17.15 -15.05 -7.44
C ARG A 155 16.78 -15.90 -8.65
N ALA A 156 15.49 -16.24 -8.82
CA ALA A 156 15.03 -17.00 -9.98
C ALA A 156 15.05 -16.20 -11.28
N ARG A 157 14.89 -14.87 -11.22
CA ARG A 157 15.05 -13.96 -12.37
C ARG A 157 16.52 -13.73 -12.70
N GLU A 158 17.39 -13.57 -11.70
CA GLU A 158 18.83 -13.37 -11.87
C GLU A 158 19.54 -14.57 -12.51
N ARG A 159 19.05 -15.80 -12.26
CA ARG A 159 19.51 -17.01 -12.94
C ARG A 159 19.09 -17.11 -14.42
N ARG A 160 18.39 -16.10 -14.94
CA ARG A 160 17.93 -16.06 -16.33
C ARG A 160 18.66 -14.94 -17.06
N HIS A 161 19.24 -15.27 -18.19
CA HIS A 161 19.90 -14.31 -19.07
C HIS A 161 18.91 -13.93 -20.18
N ALA A 162 18.61 -12.63 -20.31
CA ALA A 162 17.71 -12.12 -21.33
C ALA A 162 18.26 -12.42 -22.74
N LEU A 163 17.38 -12.87 -23.64
CA LEU A 163 17.69 -13.07 -25.05
C LEU A 163 17.29 -11.81 -25.83
N GLY A 164 18.25 -10.88 -25.94
CA GLY A 164 18.03 -9.58 -26.59
C GLY A 164 17.02 -8.69 -25.85
N GLY A 165 16.24 -7.90 -26.59
CA GLY A 165 15.18 -7.02 -26.07
C GLY A 165 13.80 -7.67 -25.94
N SER A 166 13.70 -8.99 -26.10
CA SER A 166 12.44 -9.74 -26.03
C SER A 166 12.15 -10.24 -24.61
N ALA A 167 10.93 -10.76 -24.37
CA ALA A 167 10.59 -11.47 -23.13
C ALA A 167 11.26 -12.85 -22.99
N GLY A 168 12.02 -13.30 -24.00
CA GLY A 168 12.73 -14.58 -24.00
C GLY A 168 13.92 -14.60 -23.03
N TYR A 169 14.18 -15.74 -22.41
CA TYR A 169 15.29 -15.92 -21.49
C TYR A 169 15.93 -17.31 -21.59
N THR A 170 17.22 -17.42 -21.27
CA THR A 170 17.94 -18.69 -21.12
C THR A 170 18.47 -18.86 -19.69
N ARG A 171 18.69 -20.10 -19.26
CA ARG A 171 19.33 -20.42 -17.97
C ARG A 171 20.85 -20.62 -18.10
N ARG A 172 21.38 -20.60 -19.33
CA ARG A 172 22.82 -20.68 -19.59
C ARG A 172 23.42 -19.26 -19.61
N PRO A 173 24.59 -19.04 -18.99
CA PRO A 173 25.29 -17.77 -19.11
C PRO A 173 25.52 -17.41 -20.57
N LEU A 174 25.09 -16.21 -20.96
CA LEU A 174 25.41 -15.64 -22.25
C LEU A 174 26.58 -14.66 -22.08
N PRO A 175 27.70 -14.86 -22.81
CA PRO A 175 28.75 -13.87 -22.88
C PRO A 175 28.15 -12.56 -23.41
N ARG A 176 28.10 -11.52 -22.59
CA ARG A 176 27.75 -10.18 -23.06
C ARG A 176 28.98 -9.61 -23.75
N ALA A 177 29.03 -9.70 -25.07
CA ALA A 177 29.99 -8.91 -25.83
C ALA A 177 29.75 -7.44 -25.47
N ARG A 178 30.76 -6.78 -24.88
CA ARG A 178 30.76 -5.33 -24.77
C ARG A 178 30.82 -4.83 -26.20
N HIS A 179 29.68 -4.46 -26.79
CA HIS A 179 29.72 -3.79 -28.07
C HIS A 179 30.55 -2.52 -27.89
N PRO A 180 31.60 -2.29 -28.70
CA PRO A 180 32.18 -0.97 -28.76
C PRO A 180 31.04 -0.01 -29.08
N ARG A 181 30.92 1.07 -28.30
CA ARG A 181 29.94 2.12 -28.57
C ARG A 181 30.11 2.48 -30.05
N TYR A 182 29.09 2.24 -30.87
CA TYR A 182 29.08 2.74 -32.23
C TYR A 182 29.26 4.25 -32.13
N ARG A 183 30.45 4.73 -32.50
CA ARG A 183 30.70 6.15 -32.69
C ARG A 183 30.02 6.44 -34.03
N LEU A 184 28.86 7.08 -33.99
CA LEU A 184 28.20 7.56 -35.20
C LEU A 184 29.23 8.38 -36.01
N PRO A 185 29.33 8.19 -37.33
CA PRO A 185 30.17 9.06 -38.14
C PRO A 185 29.64 10.48 -38.01
N LEU A 186 30.54 11.43 -37.74
CA LEU A 186 30.19 12.86 -37.75
C LEU A 186 29.64 13.20 -39.15
N PRO A 187 28.56 13.98 -39.24
CA PRO A 187 28.01 14.36 -40.53
C PRO A 187 29.05 15.22 -41.27
N ASN A 188 29.45 14.73 -42.44
CA ASN A 188 30.21 15.37 -43.50
C ASN A 188 30.60 16.83 -43.25
N GLY A 189 31.87 17.04 -42.93
CA GLY A 189 32.53 18.31 -43.19
C GLY A 189 33.92 17.95 -43.68
N ASP A 190 34.12 17.98 -45.00
CA ASP A 190 35.40 18.32 -45.64
C ASP A 190 35.18 18.42 -47.14
N ALA A 191 35.26 19.65 -47.66
CA ALA A 191 35.90 19.97 -48.95
C ALA A 191 35.95 21.49 -49.12
N HIS A 192 37.12 22.05 -48.79
CA HIS A 192 37.63 23.26 -49.44
C HIS A 192 37.78 23.01 -50.95
N VAL A 193 37.35 23.94 -51.80
CA VAL A 193 37.91 24.16 -53.15
C VAL A 193 37.78 25.65 -53.52
N ILE A 194 38.96 26.27 -53.64
CA ILE A 194 39.37 27.62 -54.14
C ILE A 194 38.87 28.83 -53.36
#